data_AF-S9QET1-F1
#
_entry.id   AF-S9QET1-F1
#
_cell.length_a   1.000
_cell.length_b   1.000
_cell.length_c   1.000
_cell.angle_alpha   90.00
_cell.angle_beta   90.00
_cell.angle_gamma   90.00
#
_symmetry.space_group_name_H-M   'P 1'
#
loop_
_entity.id
_entity.type
_entity.pdbx_description
1 polymer ?
#
loop_
_entity_poly.entity_id
_entity_poly.type
_entity_poly.pdbx_seq_one_letter_code
_entity_poly.pdbx_strand_id
1 'polypeptide(L)' 'MIRVSAARKLLEDGAPSIEQVALSVGYEDVAFFRRVFKRHSGVTPSAYRDRFRLRGN' A
#
# COMPACT_ATOMS: atom_id res chain seq x y z
N MET A 1 -3.40 -5.09 11.78
CA MET A 1 -3.63 -6.07 10.69
C MET A 1 -2.29 -6.36 10.02
N ILE A 2 -1.85 -7.63 10.02
CA ILE A 2 -0.53 -8.04 9.50
C ILE A 2 -0.36 -7.65 8.02
N ARG A 3 -1.39 -7.87 7.20
CA ARG A 3 -1.36 -7.56 5.75
C ARG A 3 -1.14 -6.07 5.45
N VAL A 4 -1.83 -5.17 6.17
CA VAL A 4 -1.66 -3.71 5.98
C VAL A 4 -0.27 -3.26 6.42
N SER A 5 0.29 -3.85 7.48
CA SER A 5 1.65 -3.54 7.90
C SER A 5 2.69 -3.97 6.86
N ALA A 6 2.53 -5.16 6.27
CA ALA A 6 3.40 -5.62 5.19
C ALA A 6 3.26 -4.73 3.94
N ALA A 7 2.04 -4.34 3.60
CA ALA A 7 1.79 -3.44 2.47
C ALA A 7 2.46 -2.08 2.64
N ARG A 8 2.49 -1.52 3.87
CA ARG A 8 3.19 -0.25 4.15
C ARG A 8 4.69 -0.36 3.85
N LYS A 9 5.34 -1.42 4.32
CA LYS A 9 6.77 -1.67 4.04
C LYS A 9 7.05 -1.72 2.54
N LEU A 10 6.27 -2.49 1.78
CA LEU A 10 6.45 -2.55 0.32
C LEU A 10 6.27 -1.18 -0.35
N LEU A 11 5.32 -0.37 0.09
CA LEU A 11 5.11 0.98 -0.45
C LEU A 11 6.24 1.96 -0.08
N GLU A 12 6.83 1.80 1.11
CA GLU A 12 8.00 2.55 1.59
C GLU A 12 9.27 2.16 0.82
N ASP A 13 9.42 0.86 0.50
CA ASP A 13 10.53 0.31 -0.28
C ASP A 13 10.41 0.61 -1.79
N GLY A 14 9.41 1.40 -2.20
CA GLY A 14 9.28 1.88 -3.57
C GLY A 14 8.59 0.90 -4.52
N ALA A 15 7.69 0.05 -4.04
CA ALA A 15 6.98 -0.93 -4.85
C ALA A 15 6.45 -0.36 -6.20
N PRO A 16 6.51 -1.18 -7.28
CA PRO A 16 6.25 -0.72 -8.64
C PRO A 16 4.81 -0.28 -8.87
N SER A 17 3.82 -0.94 -8.22
CA SER A 17 2.41 -0.58 -8.33
C SER A 17 1.61 -0.99 -7.10
N ILE A 18 0.45 -0.36 -6.90
CA ILE A 18 -0.48 -0.68 -5.80
C ILE A 18 -1.10 -2.07 -5.96
N GLU A 19 -1.31 -2.49 -7.22
CA GLU A 19 -1.85 -3.82 -7.55
C GLU A 19 -0.89 -4.94 -7.18
N GLN A 20 0.40 -4.79 -7.50
CA GLN A 20 1.44 -5.74 -7.09
C GLN A 20 1.51 -5.85 -5.56
N VAL A 21 1.46 -4.72 -4.84
CA VAL A 21 1.42 -4.72 -3.37
C VAL A 21 0.20 -5.47 -2.83
N ALA A 22 -0.98 -5.26 -3.42
CA ALA A 22 -2.21 -5.94 -3.00
C ALA A 22 -2.10 -7.46 -3.16
N LEU A 23 -1.61 -7.91 -4.33
CA LEU A 23 -1.40 -9.32 -4.62
C LEU A 23 -0.33 -9.94 -3.70
N SER A 24 0.80 -9.26 -3.50
CA SER A 24 1.90 -9.74 -2.64
C SER A 24 1.50 -9.89 -1.18
N VAL A 25 0.50 -9.14 -0.70
CA VAL A 25 -0.01 -9.26 0.68
C VAL A 25 -1.30 -10.07 0.79
N GLY A 26 -1.68 -10.77 -0.29
CA GLY A 26 -2.77 -11.75 -0.31
C GLY A 26 -4.18 -11.16 -0.47
N TYR A 27 -4.32 -10.06 -1.22
CA TYR A 27 -5.61 -9.54 -1.66
C TYR A 27 -5.77 -9.77 -3.17
N GLU A 28 -6.79 -10.54 -3.55
CA GLU A 28 -7.16 -10.76 -4.95
C GLU A 28 -7.96 -9.58 -5.52
N ASP A 29 -8.75 -8.91 -4.67
CA ASP A 29 -9.48 -7.68 -5.03
C ASP A 29 -8.71 -6.43 -4.59
N VAL A 30 -8.13 -5.73 -5.57
CA VAL A 30 -7.39 -4.48 -5.37
C VAL A 30 -8.28 -3.34 -4.84
N ALA A 31 -9.55 -3.28 -5.24
CA ALA A 31 -10.49 -2.28 -4.74
C ALA A 31 -10.82 -2.52 -3.27
N PHE A 32 -10.99 -3.79 -2.88
CA PHE A 32 -11.13 -4.16 -1.48
C PHE A 32 -9.87 -3.81 -0.68
N PHE A 33 -8.68 -4.15 -1.17
CA PHE A 33 -7.42 -3.75 -0.56
C PHE A 33 -7.34 -2.24 -0.32
N ARG A 34 -7.66 -1.42 -1.33
CA ARG A 34 -7.64 0.05 -1.21
C ARG A 34 -8.55 0.54 -0.08
N ARG A 35 -9.76 -0.01 0.05
CA ARG A 35 -10.72 0.32 1.12
C ARG A 35 -10.18 -0.08 2.50
N VAL A 36 -9.67 -1.30 2.63
CA VAL A 36 -9.11 -1.83 3.89
C VAL A 36 -7.88 -1.03 4.30
N PHE A 37 -6.96 -0.81 3.38
CA PHE A 37 -5.76 -0.02 3.63
C PHE A 37 -6.12 1.38 4.11
N LYS A 38 -7.00 2.10 3.40
CA LYS A 38 -7.46 3.45 3.80
C LYS A 38 -8.10 3.45 5.18
N ARG A 39 -8.94 2.45 5.50
CA ARG A 39 -9.54 2.31 6.84
C ARG A 39 -8.49 2.16 7.93
N HIS A 40 -7.39 1.46 7.66
CA HIS A 40 -6.33 1.20 8.65
C HIS A 40 -5.19 2.23 8.69
N SER A 41 -4.91 2.94 7.59
CA SER A 41 -3.82 3.92 7.48
C SER A 41 -4.29 5.36 7.45
N GLY A 42 -5.59 5.61 7.28
CA GLY A 42 -6.18 6.94 7.13
C GLY A 42 -6.04 7.53 5.72
N VAL A 43 -5.20 6.95 4.85
CA VAL A 43 -4.90 7.48 3.50
C VAL A 43 -4.93 6.38 2.45
N THR A 44 -5.05 6.74 1.17
CA THR A 44 -5.02 5.74 0.10
C THR A 44 -3.61 5.16 -0.06
N PRO A 45 -3.45 3.93 -0.57
CA PRO A 45 -2.13 3.34 -0.85
C PRO A 45 -1.28 4.21 -1.79
N SER A 46 -1.88 4.83 -2.80
CA SER A 46 -1.19 5.72 -3.74
C SER A 46 -0.65 6.96 -3.02
N ALA A 47 -1.49 7.66 -2.25
CA ALA A 47 -1.05 8.84 -1.49
C ALA A 47 0.02 8.48 -0.45
N TYR A 48 -0.08 7.30 0.17
CA TYR A 48 0.94 6.78 1.07
C TYR A 48 2.27 6.61 0.32
N ARG A 49 2.28 5.87 -0.79
CA ARG A 49 3.48 5.66 -1.62
C ARG A 49 4.11 6.97 -2.09
N ASP A 50 3.29 7.91 -2.57
CA ASP A 50 3.79 9.18 -3.12
C ASP A 50 4.50 10.02 -2.03
N ARG A 51 4.03 9.97 -0.78
CA ARG A 51 4.71 10.60 0.38
C ARG A 51 6.12 10.05 0.64
N PHE A 52 6.35 8.75 0.39
CA PHE A 52 7.66 8.13 0.59
C PHE A 52 8.55 8.22 -0.64
N ARG A 53 7.98 8.23 -1.85
CA ARG A 53 8.74 8.56 -3.07
C ARG A 53 9.35 9.96 -3.02
N LEU A 54 8.64 10.93 -2.48
CA LEU A 54 9.12 12.31 -2.33
C LEU A 54 10.19 12.49 -1.23
N ARG A 55 10.41 11.48 -0.36
CA ARG A 55 11.47 11.51 0.66
C ARG A 55 12.80 10.91 0.17
N GLY A 56 12.81 10.30 -1.01
CA GLY A 56 13.99 9.66 -1.61
C GLY A 56 14.64 10.46 -2.75
N ASN A 57 14.30 11.74 -2.89
CA ASN A 57 14.95 12.72 -3.78
C ASN A 57 15.36 13.94 -2.95
#